data_AF-A0A4R0EVW3-F1
#
_entry.id   AF-A0A4R0EVW3-F1
#
_cell.length_a   1.000
_cell.length_b   1.000
_cell.length_c   1.000
_cell.angle_alpha   90.00
_cell.angle_beta   90.00
_cell.angle_gamma   90.00
#
_symmetry.space_group_name_H-M   'P 1'
#
loop_
_entity.id
_entity.type
_entity.pdbx_description
1 polymer ?
#
loop_
_entity_poly.entity_id
_entity_poly.type
_entity_poly.pdbx_seq_one_letter_code
_entity_poly.pdbx_strand_id
1 'polypeptide(L)'
;MKKIIMCCCCLYSGAVFASVQDNISFCQAIAIVAGNVMQERQDEVPLSLQKSIALEYEDGARELYEAIVEDAYDLPILPSETQKQQAVESFKLEYFDYCEHAEVSE
;
A
#
# COMPACT_ATOMS: atom_id res chain seq x y z
N MET A 1 2.28 -56.29 -28.44
CA MET A 1 1.29 -55.23 -28.73
C MET A 1 0.21 -55.20 -27.65
N LYS A 2 0.20 -54.18 -26.78
CA LYS A 2 -1.00 -53.60 -26.15
C LYS A 2 -0.60 -52.34 -25.37
N LYS A 3 -1.52 -51.38 -25.33
CA LYS A 3 -1.29 -49.92 -25.33
C LYS A 3 -1.11 -49.37 -23.91
N ILE A 4 -0.11 -48.53 -23.68
CA ILE A 4 0.02 -47.73 -22.45
C ILE A 4 -0.82 -46.47 -22.66
N ILE A 5 -1.88 -46.33 -21.86
CA ILE A 5 -2.81 -45.21 -21.92
C ILE A 5 -2.23 -44.05 -21.10
N MET A 6 -2.05 -42.94 -21.79
CA MET A 6 -1.58 -41.64 -21.33
C MET A 6 -2.52 -41.10 -20.24
N CYS A 7 -2.02 -40.98 -19.01
CA CYS A 7 -2.72 -40.33 -17.92
C CYS A 7 -2.39 -38.83 -17.96
N CYS A 8 -3.04 -38.10 -18.86
CA CYS A 8 -3.06 -36.64 -18.85
C CYS A 8 -4.45 -36.22 -18.38
N CYS A 9 -4.55 -35.71 -17.15
CA CYS A 9 -5.51 -34.69 -16.71
C CYS A 9 -5.09 -34.30 -15.28
N CYS A 10 -3.97 -33.58 -15.15
CA CYS A 10 -3.84 -32.66 -14.02
C CYS A 10 -4.95 -31.63 -14.23
N LEU A 11 -6.06 -31.81 -13.51
CA LEU A 11 -7.07 -30.78 -13.36
C LEU A 11 -6.37 -29.61 -12.68
N TYR A 12 -5.92 -28.66 -13.50
CA TYR A 12 -5.48 -27.36 -13.04
C TYR A 12 -6.69 -26.70 -12.38
N SER A 13 -6.74 -26.77 -11.05
CA SER A 13 -7.54 -25.87 -10.23
C SER A 13 -6.95 -24.46 -10.32
N GLY A 14 -7.02 -23.85 -11.51
CA GLY A 14 -6.59 -22.48 -11.78
C GLY A 14 -7.74 -21.52 -11.56
N ALA A 15 -8.14 -21.30 -10.31
CA ALA A 15 -9.18 -20.32 -9.99
C ALA A 15 -9.00 -19.64 -8.61
N VAL A 16 -7.76 -19.44 -8.16
CA VAL A 16 -7.47 -18.73 -6.89
C VAL A 16 -6.48 -17.57 -7.08
N PHE A 17 -5.93 -17.37 -8.28
CA PHE A 17 -4.85 -16.39 -8.52
C PHE A 17 -5.31 -14.99 -8.93
N ALA A 18 -6.60 -14.78 -9.26
CA ALA A 18 -7.08 -13.48 -9.73
C ALA A 18 -7.24 -12.45 -8.60
N SER A 19 -7.82 -12.85 -7.45
CA SER A 19 -8.07 -11.94 -6.32
C SER A 19 -6.78 -11.48 -5.61
N VAL A 20 -5.77 -12.34 -5.54
CA VAL A 20 -4.47 -12.00 -4.91
C VAL A 20 -3.73 -10.92 -5.69
N GLN A 21 -3.78 -10.97 -7.03
CA GLN A 21 -3.09 -10.01 -7.88
C GLN A 21 -3.72 -8.61 -7.80
N ASP A 22 -5.06 -8.53 -7.77
CA ASP A 22 -5.79 -7.28 -7.65
C ASP A 22 -5.55 -6.62 -6.28
N ASN A 23 -5.49 -7.40 -5.20
CA ASN A 23 -5.20 -6.91 -3.85
C ASN A 23 -3.77 -6.37 -3.71
N ILE A 24 -2.77 -7.04 -4.29
CA ILE A 24 -1.39 -6.53 -4.32
C ILE A 24 -1.34 -5.17 -5.02
N SER A 25 -2.11 -4.98 -6.09
CA SER A 25 -2.16 -3.70 -6.81
C SER A 25 -2.80 -2.57 -6.00
N PHE A 26 -3.80 -2.90 -5.17
CA PHE A 26 -4.47 -1.96 -4.28
C PHE A 26 -3.58 -1.55 -3.11
N CYS A 27 -3.02 -2.51 -2.37
CA CYS A 27 -2.10 -2.21 -1.26
C CYS A 27 -0.84 -1.47 -1.73
N GLN A 28 -0.36 -1.76 -2.94
CA GLN A 28 0.73 -1.01 -3.53
C GLN A 28 0.34 0.46 -3.81
N ALA A 29 -0.90 0.73 -4.24
CA ALA A 29 -1.37 2.10 -4.41
C ALA A 29 -1.45 2.86 -3.08
N ILE A 30 -1.97 2.23 -2.02
CA ILE A 30 -1.99 2.81 -0.66
C ILE A 30 -0.57 3.12 -0.18
N ALA A 31 0.34 2.16 -0.32
CA ALA A 31 1.74 2.32 0.07
C ALA A 31 2.42 3.50 -0.66
N ILE A 32 2.15 3.67 -1.96
CA ILE A 32 2.67 4.81 -2.72
C ILE A 32 2.13 6.13 -2.18
N VAL A 33 0.83 6.20 -1.87
CA VAL A 33 0.23 7.41 -1.26
C VAL A 33 0.88 7.70 0.09
N ALA A 34 1.04 6.70 0.95
CA ALA A 34 1.71 6.84 2.24
C ALA A 34 3.15 7.33 2.11
N GLY A 35 3.92 6.76 1.19
CA GLY A 35 5.28 7.22 0.89
C GLY A 35 5.31 8.68 0.43
N ASN A 36 4.40 9.08 -0.47
CA ASN A 36 4.33 10.47 -0.94
C ASN A 36 3.99 11.44 0.19
N VAL A 37 3.02 11.12 1.04
CA VAL A 37 2.65 11.98 2.17
C VAL A 37 3.82 12.11 3.16
N MET A 38 4.54 11.01 3.42
CA MET A 38 5.73 11.06 4.27
C MET A 38 6.86 11.87 3.64
N GLN A 39 7.04 11.80 2.32
CA GLN A 39 8.01 12.64 1.60
C GLN A 39 7.67 14.12 1.78
N GLU A 40 6.42 14.50 1.56
CA GLU A 40 5.94 15.87 1.75
C GLU A 40 6.12 16.34 3.19
N ARG A 41 5.88 15.45 4.16
CA ARG A 41 6.17 15.72 5.58
C ARG A 41 7.65 16.02 5.81
N GLN A 42 8.56 15.21 5.26
CA GLN A 42 10.02 15.39 5.38
C GLN A 42 10.53 16.62 4.61
N ASP A 43 9.76 17.10 3.63
CA ASP A 43 10.00 18.33 2.86
C ASP A 43 9.36 19.58 3.50
N GLU A 44 8.88 19.45 4.74
CA GLU A 44 8.31 20.55 5.53
C GLU A 44 7.03 21.16 4.94
N VAL A 45 6.31 20.40 4.11
CA VAL A 45 5.00 20.82 3.64
C VAL A 45 4.07 21.01 4.85
N PRO A 46 3.26 22.08 4.90
CA PRO A 46 2.37 22.31 6.03
C PRO A 46 1.23 21.28 6.08
N LEU A 47 0.87 20.85 7.30
CA LEU A 47 -0.25 19.94 7.55
C LEU A 47 -1.55 20.44 6.90
N SER A 48 -1.81 21.74 6.96
CA SER A 48 -3.00 22.35 6.37
C SER A 48 -3.08 22.16 4.86
N LEU A 49 -1.95 22.11 4.17
CA LEU A 49 -1.91 21.89 2.72
C LEU A 49 -2.23 20.42 2.41
N GLN A 50 -1.62 19.47 3.12
CA GLN A 50 -1.96 18.05 2.96
C GLN A 50 -3.44 17.79 3.28
N LYS A 51 -3.98 18.33 4.39
CA LYS A 51 -5.41 18.19 4.71
C LYS A 51 -6.33 18.81 3.66
N SER A 52 -5.88 19.79 2.87
CA SER A 52 -6.69 20.33 1.76
C SER A 52 -6.77 19.38 0.56
N ILE A 53 -5.75 18.55 0.33
CA ILE A 53 -5.74 17.53 -0.72
C ILE A 53 -6.78 16.44 -0.43
N ALA A 54 -7.01 16.12 0.85
CA ALA A 54 -8.04 15.17 1.27
C ALA A 54 -9.43 15.50 0.68
N LEU A 55 -9.73 16.79 0.49
CA LEU A 55 -11.01 17.27 -0.04
C LEU A 55 -11.22 16.91 -1.51
N GLU A 56 -10.18 16.48 -2.23
CA GLU A 56 -10.25 16.04 -3.62
C GLU A 56 -10.73 14.59 -3.76
N TYR A 57 -10.78 13.84 -2.65
CA TYR A 57 -11.16 12.43 -2.63
C TYR A 57 -12.61 12.21 -2.19
N GLU A 58 -13.22 11.14 -2.72
CA GLU A 58 -14.50 10.62 -2.24
C GLU A 58 -14.33 9.94 -0.86
N ASP A 59 -15.42 9.88 -0.09
CA ASP A 59 -15.41 9.62 1.36
C ASP A 59 -14.41 8.55 1.84
N GLY A 60 -14.49 7.31 1.35
CA GLY A 60 -13.61 6.22 1.81
C GLY A 60 -12.12 6.46 1.49
N ALA A 61 -11.81 7.07 0.35
CA ALA A 61 -10.44 7.45 0.01
C ALA A 61 -9.98 8.68 0.79
N ARG A 62 -10.90 9.61 1.11
CA ARG A 62 -10.63 10.77 1.95
C ARG A 62 -10.24 10.34 3.37
N GLU A 63 -11.01 9.45 3.99
CA GLU A 63 -10.73 8.97 5.35
C GLU A 63 -9.37 8.25 5.44
N LEU A 64 -9.07 7.39 4.47
CA LEU A 64 -7.76 6.72 4.38
C LEU A 64 -6.62 7.73 4.22
N TYR A 65 -6.78 8.70 3.33
CA TYR A 65 -5.76 9.72 3.10
C TYR A 65 -5.55 10.61 4.34
N GLU A 66 -6.63 11.00 5.04
CA GLU A 66 -6.54 11.74 6.29
C GLU A 66 -5.78 10.97 7.38
N ALA A 67 -6.05 9.67 7.54
CA ALA A 67 -5.32 8.82 8.48
C ALA A 67 -3.81 8.76 8.16
N ILE A 68 -3.46 8.55 6.88
CA ILE A 68 -2.06 8.57 6.40
C ILE A 68 -1.38 9.90 6.74
N VAL A 69 -2.06 11.02 6.51
CA VAL A 69 -1.54 12.36 6.82
C VAL A 69 -1.34 12.55 8.32
N GLU A 70 -2.26 12.12 9.15
CA GLU A 70 -2.13 12.25 10.60
C GLU A 70 -0.94 11.44 11.14
N ASP A 71 -0.82 10.18 10.73
CA ASP A 71 0.30 9.31 11.12
C ASP A 71 1.66 9.88 10.68
N ALA A 72 1.77 10.38 9.45
CA ALA A 72 3.01 10.96 8.95
C ALA A 72 3.41 12.21 9.74
N TYR A 73 2.43 13.06 10.11
CA TYR A 73 2.71 14.34 10.77
C TYR A 73 2.99 14.24 12.26
N ASP A 74 2.66 13.12 12.90
CA ASP A 74 3.13 12.77 14.25
C ASP A 74 4.63 12.42 14.27
N LEU A 75 5.24 12.13 13.11
CA LEU A 75 6.66 11.85 12.99
C LEU A 75 7.49 13.14 12.75
N PRO A 76 8.73 13.18 13.27
CA PRO A 76 9.61 14.34 13.12
C PRO A 76 10.19 14.45 11.70
N ILE A 77 10.53 15.69 11.30
CA ILE A 77 11.41 15.93 10.14
C ILE A 77 12.84 15.53 10.52
N LEU A 78 13.47 14.74 9.66
CA LEU A 78 14.81 14.22 9.89
C LEU A 78 15.88 15.12 9.26
N PRO A 79 17.04 15.27 9.91
CA PRO A 79 18.03 16.28 9.54
C PRO A 79 18.89 15.93 8.33
N SER A 80 18.85 14.67 7.85
CA SER A 80 19.66 14.23 6.70
C SER A 80 18.80 13.57 5.64
N GLU A 81 19.16 13.81 4.38
CA GLU A 81 18.46 13.25 3.22
C GLU A 81 18.38 11.72 3.24
N THR A 82 19.44 11.04 3.71
CA THR A 82 19.43 9.58 3.86
C THR A 82 18.39 9.12 4.88
N GLN A 83 18.29 9.81 6.03
CA GLN A 83 17.29 9.47 7.04
C GLN A 83 15.88 9.78 6.57
N LYS A 84 15.67 10.88 5.85
CA LYS A 84 14.38 11.22 5.22
C LYS A 84 13.92 10.10 4.28
N GLN A 85 14.78 9.67 3.35
CA GLN A 85 14.47 8.57 2.43
C GLN A 85 14.21 7.25 3.14
N GLN A 86 14.96 6.94 4.20
CA GLN A 86 14.68 5.75 5.01
C GLN A 86 13.30 5.82 5.68
N ALA A 87 12.90 7.00 6.16
CA ALA A 87 11.61 7.19 6.77
C ALA A 87 10.46 7.07 5.76
N VAL A 88 10.63 7.62 4.55
CA VAL A 88 9.67 7.47 3.44
C VAL A 88 9.48 6.00 3.07
N GLU A 89 10.57 5.26 2.85
CA GLU A 89 10.48 3.85 2.46
C GLU A 89 9.93 2.98 3.60
N SER A 90 10.30 3.27 4.86
CA SER A 90 9.77 2.52 6.01
C SER A 90 8.28 2.74 6.17
N PHE A 91 7.81 3.99 6.06
CA PHE A 91 6.40 4.34 6.18
C PHE A 91 5.56 3.75 5.04
N LYS A 92 6.10 3.77 3.82
CA LYS A 92 5.52 3.08 2.65
C LYS A 92 5.37 1.57 2.89
N LEU A 93 6.40 0.92 3.40
CA LEU A 93 6.37 -0.53 3.67
C LEU A 93 5.39 -0.88 4.79
N GLU A 94 5.31 -0.05 5.83
CA GLU A 94 4.34 -0.22 6.93
C GLU A 94 2.90 -0.22 6.42
N TYR A 95 2.54 0.74 5.56
CA TYR A 95 1.20 0.81 4.99
C TYR A 95 0.90 -0.30 3.98
N PHE A 96 1.92 -0.78 3.25
CA PHE A 96 1.78 -1.98 2.42
C PHE A 96 1.45 -3.20 3.27
N ASP A 97 2.24 -3.44 4.31
CA ASP A 97 2.09 -4.57 5.24
C ASP A 97 0.75 -4.51 5.98
N TYR A 98 0.36 -3.34 6.46
CA TYR A 98 -0.94 -3.11 7.10
C TYR A 98 -2.10 -3.48 6.18
N CYS A 99 -2.08 -3.01 4.93
CA CYS A 99 -3.12 -3.32 3.96
C CYS A 99 -3.19 -4.82 3.63
N GLU A 100 -2.04 -5.47 3.40
CA GLU A 100 -2.03 -6.91 3.10
C GLU A 100 -2.57 -7.77 4.25
N HIS A 101 -2.34 -7.36 5.51
CA HIS A 101 -2.75 -8.11 6.69
C HIS A 101 -4.14 -7.74 7.23
N ALA A 102 -4.65 -6.54 6.94
CA ALA A 102 -6.02 -6.15 7.28
C ALA A 102 -7.06 -7.07 6.60
N GLU A 103 -6.78 -7.47 5.34
CA GLU A 103 -7.65 -8.33 4.52
C GLU A 103 -7.64 -9.81 4.94
N VAL A 104 -6.74 -10.24 5.84
CA VAL A 104 -6.65 -11.64 6.33
C VAL A 104 -7.55 -11.86 7.55
N SER A 105 -8.12 -10.80 8.12
CA SER A 105 -8.86 -10.81 9.39
C SER A 105 -10.39 -10.71 9.24
N GLU A 106 -10.91 -10.66 8.01
CA GLU A 106 -12.35 -10.73 7.68
C GLU A 106 -12.76 -12.10 7.13
#